data_AF-A0A2D7HW37-F1
#
_entry.id   AF-A0A2D7HW37-F1
#
_cell.length_a   1.000
_cell.length_b   1.000
_cell.length_c   1.000
_cell.angle_alpha   90.00
_cell.angle_beta   90.00
_cell.angle_gamma   90.00
#
_symmetry.space_group_name_H-M   'P 1'
#
loop_
_entity.id
_entity.type
_entity.pdbx_description
1 polymer ?
#
loop_
_entity_poly.entity_id
_entity_poly.type
_entity_poly.pdbx_seq_one_letter_code
_entity_poly.pdbx_strand_id
1 'polypeptide(L)' 'MIHPHSNETQTRWDHGDFQVQLNQPNNPRPIGFCDGTKADESELREMAELEGAEEVRIEKKKLKSGRETWTLHGAG' A
#
# COMPACT_ATOMS: atom_id res chain seq x y z
N MET A 1 -7.29 4.39 6.52
CA MET A 1 -6.68 3.40 7.43
C MET A 1 -6.05 2.28 6.61
N ILE A 2 -4.84 1.84 6.97
CA ILE A 2 -4.15 0.76 6.26
C ILE A 2 -4.62 -0.60 6.79
N HIS A 3 -5.08 -1.45 5.88
CA HIS A 3 -5.52 -2.80 6.18
C HIS A 3 -4.43 -3.81 5.76
N PRO A 4 -3.92 -4.65 6.67
CA PRO A 4 -2.91 -5.64 6.32
C PRO A 4 -3.44 -6.67 5.32
N HIS A 5 -2.53 -7.27 4.55
CA HIS A 5 -2.91 -8.29 3.59
C HIS A 5 -3.49 -9.52 4.30
N SER A 6 -4.70 -9.90 3.89
CA SER A 6 -5.44 -11.08 4.35
C SER A 6 -6.45 -11.46 3.28
N ASN A 7 -7.00 -12.68 3.35
CA ASN A 7 -8.01 -13.13 2.38
C ASN A 7 -9.20 -12.17 2.33
N GLU A 8 -9.69 -11.69 3.48
CA GLU A 8 -10.79 -10.74 3.55
C GLU A 8 -10.46 -9.42 2.83
N THR A 9 -9.29 -8.83 3.09
CA THR A 9 -8.90 -7.54 2.50
C THR A 9 -8.59 -7.68 1.01
N GLN A 10 -8.06 -8.84 0.59
CA GLN A 10 -7.88 -9.19 -0.81
C GLN A 10 -9.21 -9.32 -1.56
N THR A 11 -10.21 -9.97 -0.96
CA THR A 11 -11.57 -10.06 -1.52
C THR A 11 -12.17 -8.66 -1.64
N ARG A 12 -12.08 -7.83 -0.60
CA ARG A 12 -12.57 -6.44 -0.65
C ARG A 12 -11.90 -5.61 -1.74
N TRP A 13 -10.59 -5.80 -1.95
CA TRP A 13 -9.91 -5.20 -3.10
C TRP A 13 -10.47 -5.67 -4.44
N ASP A 14 -10.68 -6.98 -4.63
CA ASP A 14 -11.24 -7.52 -5.86
C ASP A 14 -12.63 -6.91 -6.15
N HIS A 15 -13.48 -6.84 -5.13
CA HIS A 15 -14.81 -6.22 -5.16
C HIS A 15 -14.79 -4.69 -5.38
N GLY A 16 -13.68 -4.02 -5.05
CA GLY A 16 -13.50 -2.58 -5.25
C GLY A 16 -13.82 -1.69 -4.08
N ASP A 17 -13.87 -2.26 -2.88
CA ASP A 17 -13.97 -1.51 -1.62
C ASP A 17 -12.73 -0.68 -1.31
N PHE A 18 -11.58 -1.02 -1.90
CA PHE A 18 -10.31 -0.32 -1.68
C PHE A 18 -9.84 0.34 -2.98
N GLN A 19 -9.30 1.56 -2.82
CA GLN A 19 -8.77 2.35 -3.93
C GLN A 19 -7.29 2.11 -4.18
N VAL A 20 -6.54 1.70 -3.16
CA VAL A 20 -5.09 1.51 -3.24
C VAL A 20 -4.65 0.14 -2.75
N GLN A 21 -3.78 -0.50 -3.52
CA GLN A 21 -3.02 -1.68 -3.11
C GLN A 21 -1.58 -1.28 -2.75
N LEU A 22 -1.09 -1.76 -1.61
CA LEU A 22 0.26 -1.49 -1.11
C LEU A 22 1.18 -2.68 -1.43
N ASN A 23 2.30 -2.39 -2.10
CA ASN A 23 3.28 -3.40 -2.51
C ASN A 23 4.68 -3.08 -1.98
N GLN A 24 5.54 -4.10 -1.97
CA GLN A 24 6.98 -3.95 -1.81
C GLN A 24 7.68 -4.49 -3.06
N PRO A 25 8.81 -3.89 -3.48
CA PRO A 25 9.52 -4.31 -4.69
C PRO A 25 10.05 -5.75 -4.62
N ASN A 26 10.34 -6.25 -3.41
CA ASN A 26 10.88 -7.59 -3.17
C ASN A 26 9.81 -8.62 -2.78
N ASN A 27 8.53 -8.23 -2.71
CA ASN A 27 7.44 -9.11 -2.30
C ASN A 27 6.45 -9.29 -3.46
N PRO A 28 6.23 -10.52 -3.95
CA PRO A 28 5.23 -10.77 -4.97
C PRO A 28 3.79 -10.60 -4.46
N ARG A 29 3.60 -10.50 -3.13
CA ARG A 29 2.30 -10.27 -2.51
C ARG A 29 2.19 -8.83 -2.00
N PRO A 30 0.99 -8.22 -2.08
CA PRO A 30 0.77 -6.94 -1.44
C PRO A 30 0.93 -7.07 0.07
N ILE A 31 1.40 -6.01 0.71
CA ILE A 31 1.52 -5.94 2.17
C ILE A 31 0.21 -5.50 2.82
N GLY A 32 -0.67 -4.84 2.05
CA GLY A 32 -1.95 -4.33 2.52
C GLY A 32 -2.71 -3.54 1.48
N PHE A 33 -3.82 -2.94 1.91
CA PHE A 33 -4.74 -2.16 1.10
C PHE A 33 -5.23 -0.94 1.88
N CYS A 34 -5.58 0.14 1.19
CA CYS A 34 -6.17 1.32 1.81
C CYS A 34 -7.07 2.09 0.84
N ASP A 35 -7.71 3.13 1.36
CA ASP A 35 -8.65 3.98 0.60
C ASP A 35 -7.93 5.06 -0.23
N GLY A 36 -6.61 5.20 -0.07
CA GLY A 36 -5.82 6.20 -0.80
C GLY A 36 -5.97 7.62 -0.28
N THR A 37 -6.40 7.78 0.97
CA THR A 37 -6.50 9.12 1.57
C THR A 37 -5.12 9.66 1.94
N LYS A 38 -5.02 10.98 2.18
CA LYS A 38 -3.78 11.59 2.67
C LYS A 38 -3.35 11.05 4.03
N ALA A 39 -4.30 10.61 4.86
CA ALA A 39 -4.00 9.98 6.14
C ALA A 39 -3.32 8.62 5.92
N ASP A 40 -3.78 7.83 4.94
CA ASP A 40 -3.15 6.56 4.59
C ASP A 40 -1.69 6.75 4.15
N GLU A 41 -1.41 7.79 3.39
CA GLU A 41 -0.05 8.10 2.95
C GLU A 41 0.88 8.47 4.12
N SER A 42 0.41 9.28 5.08
CA SER A 42 1.18 9.63 6.27
C SER A 42 1.50 8.38 7.09
N GLU A 43 0.47 7.59 7.39
CA GLU A 43 0.60 6.35 8.16
C GLU A 43 1.56 5.37 7.48
N LEU A 44 1.49 5.24 6.14
CA LEU A 44 2.38 4.37 5.38
C LEU A 44 3.84 4.81 5.49
N ARG A 45 4.06 6.12 5.45
CA ARG A 45 5.38 6.71 5.57
C ARG A 45 5.92 6.52 6.99
N GLU A 46 5.11 6.78 8.01
CA GLU A 46 5.45 6.56 9.41
C GLU A 46 5.78 5.09 9.71
N MET A 47 5.02 4.14 9.16
CA MET A 47 5.32 2.72 9.27
C MET A 47 6.67 2.36 8.64
N ALA A 48 6.96 2.89 7.45
CA ALA A 48 8.22 2.61 6.77
C ALA A 48 9.42 3.25 7.49
N GLU A 49 9.26 4.45 8.06
CA GLU A 49 10.28 5.10 8.89
C GLU A 49 10.53 4.30 10.19
N LEU A 50 9.49 3.75 10.82
CA LEU A 50 9.59 2.91 12.02
C LEU A 50 10.28 1.56 11.76
N GLU A 51 10.12 1.00 10.56
CA GLU A 51 10.78 -0.23 10.14
C GLU A 51 12.28 -0.05 9.84
N GLY A 52 12.82 1.17 10.02
CA GLY A 52 14.26 1.47 9.87
C GLY A 52 14.69 1.77 8.44
N ALA A 53 13.76 2.12 7.55
CA ALA A 53 14.08 2.53 6.20
C ALA A 53 14.84 3.88 6.21
N GLU A 54 16.11 3.88 5.82
CA GLU A 54 16.91 5.11 5.69
C GLU A 54 16.31 6.09 4.67
N GLU A 55 15.67 5.58 3.61
CA GLU A 55 14.93 6.36 2.62
C GLU A 55 13.61 5.67 2.25
N VAL A 56 12.49 6.27 2.67
CA VAL A 56 11.14 5.84 2.27
C VAL A 56 10.75 6.53 0.98
N ARG A 57 10.61 5.75 -0.10
CA ARG A 57 10.06 6.23 -1.38
C ARG A 57 8.78 5.46 -1.73
N ILE A 58 7.68 6.19 -1.85
CA ILE A 58 6.39 5.66 -2.26
C ILE A 58 6.20 5.93 -3.76
N GLU A 59 6.32 4.91 -4.59
CA GLU A 59 5.99 4.99 -6.01
C GLU A 59 4.49 4.76 -6.22
N LYS A 60 3.77 5.79 -6.67
CA LYS A 60 2.33 5.71 -6.94
C LYS A 60 2.07 5.47 -8.41
N LYS A 61 1.31 4.43 -8.71
CA LYS A 61 0.89 4.08 -10.07
C LYS A 61 -0.62 3.98 -10.16
N LYS A 62 -1.22 4.84 -10.98
CA LYS A 62 -2.66 4.76 -11.28
C LYS A 62 -2.94 3.70 -12.33
N LEU A 63 -3.91 2.84 -12.05
CA LEU A 63 -4.37 1.77 -12.91
C LEU A 63 -5.49 2.26 -13.85
N LYS A 64 -5.71 1.52 -14.93
CA LYS A 64 -6.80 1.81 -15.89
C LYS A 64 -8.20 1.72 -15.26
N SER A 65 -8.34 0.96 -14.16
CA SER A 65 -9.58 0.85 -13.39
C SER A 65 -9.90 2.07 -12.53
N GLY A 66 -9.00 3.07 -12.47
CA GLY A 66 -9.14 4.24 -11.61
C GLY A 66 -8.51 4.08 -10.22
N ARG A 67 -8.24 2.84 -9.82
CA ARG A 67 -7.51 2.47 -8.60
C ARG A 67 -6.02 2.77 -8.71
N GLU A 68 -5.30 2.71 -7.61
CA GLU A 68 -3.85 2.94 -7.56
C GLU A 68 -3.11 1.78 -6.92
N THR A 69 -1.82 1.69 -7.24
CA THR A 69 -0.88 0.77 -6.60
C THR A 69 0.27 1.61 -6.08
N TRP A 70 0.55 1.49 -4.80
CA TRP A 70 1.64 2.21 -4.15
C TRP A 70 2.73 1.22 -3.77
N THR A 71 3.92 1.40 -4.33
CA THR A 71 5.08 0.55 -4.07
C THR A 71 5.99 1.26 -3.08
N LEU A 72 6.21 0.65 -1.93
CA LEU A 72 7.12 1.13 -0.89
C LEU A 72 8.54 0.63 -1.15
N HIS A 73 9.43 1.54 -1.48
CA HIS A 73 10.87 1.31 -1.53
C HIS A 73 11.48 1.80 -0.21
N GLY A 74 12.28 0.97 0.45
CA GLY A 74 12.93 1.32 1.71
C GLY A 74 12.67 0.34 2.87
N ALA A 75 11.56 -0.42 2.82
CA ALA A 75 11.33 -1.52 3.75
C ALA A 75 12.17 -2.73 3.32
N GLY A 76 13.29 -2.97 4.00
CA GLY A 76 14.26 -4.03 3.71
C GLY A 76 14.67 -4.77 4.97
#